data_AF-A0A957VRW6-F1
#
_entry.id   AF-A0A957VRW6-F1
#
_cell.length_a   1.000
_cell.length_b   1.000
_cell.length_c   1.000
_cell.angle_alpha   90.00
_cell.angle_beta   90.00
_cell.angle_gamma   90.00
#
_symmetry.space_group_name_H-M   'P 1'
#
loop_
_entity.id
_entity.type
_entity.pdbx_description
1 polymer ?
#
loop_
_entity_poly.entity_id
_entity_poly.type
_entity_poly.pdbx_seq_one_letter_code
_entity_poly.pdbx_strand_id
1 'polypeptide(L)'
;MEHANSIKAFIKHHYRHFNGAALVDAAEGYRRFIADGGQMFLAMAGAMSTAELGLSLAEMIRAGKVHAISCTGANLEEDVYNLVAHD
;
A
#
# COMPACT_ATOMS: atom_id res chain seq x y z
N MET A 1 5.81 24.29 13.81
CA MET A 1 6.24 23.48 12.66
C MET A 1 5.49 23.98 11.45
N GLU A 2 6.00 25.03 10.81
CA GLU A 2 5.24 25.78 9.81
C GLU A 2 5.23 25.11 8.43
N HIS A 3 6.04 24.06 8.23
CA HIS A 3 6.18 23.37 6.94
C HIS A 3 6.52 21.88 7.07
N ALA A 4 5.62 21.06 7.61
CA ALA A 4 5.63 19.64 7.25
C ALA A 4 5.03 19.49 5.84
N ASN A 5 5.72 19.99 4.81
CA ASN A 5 5.22 20.19 3.44
C ASN A 5 4.78 18.90 2.69
N SER A 6 4.84 17.75 3.35
CA SER A 6 4.22 16.50 2.88
C SER A 6 4.04 15.53 4.04
N ILE A 7 3.11 14.58 3.92
CA ILE A 7 2.95 13.46 4.86
C ILE A 7 4.27 12.68 5.02
N LYS A 8 5.06 12.57 3.96
CA LYS A 8 6.40 11.96 4.01
C LYS A 8 7.33 12.69 4.98
N ALA A 9 7.39 14.02 4.92
CA ALA A 9 8.25 14.81 5.81
C ALA A 9 7.78 14.69 7.27
N PHE A 10 6.46 14.73 7.49
CA PHE A 10 5.86 14.53 8.81
C PHE A 10 6.25 13.16 9.41
N ILE A 11 5.99 12.07 8.69
CA ILE A 11 6.26 10.71 9.15
C ILE A 11 7.76 10.51 9.41
N LYS A 12 8.65 10.99 8.53
CA LYS A 12 10.10 10.91 8.76
C LYS A 12 10.56 11.65 10.02
N HIS A 13 9.95 12.80 10.31
CA HIS A 13 10.34 13.58 11.47
C HIS A 13 9.83 12.97 12.78
N HIS A 14 8.59 12.50 12.80
CA HIS A 14 7.92 12.08 14.04
C HIS A 14 8.03 10.58 14.32
N TYR A 15 8.04 9.71 13.30
CA TYR A 15 7.90 8.26 13.49
C TYR A 15 9.28 7.58 13.55
N ARG A 16 10.07 7.94 14.57
CA ARG A 16 11.50 7.54 14.67
C ARG A 16 11.77 6.28 15.48
N HIS A 17 10.76 5.73 16.16
CA HIS A 17 10.92 4.58 17.06
C HIS A 17 9.78 3.57 16.92
N PHE A 18 10.02 2.34 17.37
CA PHE A 18 9.05 1.24 17.40
C PHE A 18 8.38 1.01 16.03
N ASN A 19 7.07 0.70 16.03
CA ASN A 19 6.29 0.47 14.81
C ASN A 19 6.25 1.70 13.89
N GLY A 20 6.44 2.91 14.44
CA GLY A 20 6.56 4.12 13.63
C GLY A 20 7.80 4.10 12.74
N ALA A 21 8.97 3.72 13.30
CA ALA A 21 10.20 3.57 12.52
C ALA A 21 10.06 2.49 11.45
N ALA A 22 9.44 1.36 11.80
CA ALA A 22 9.21 0.26 10.87
C ALA A 22 8.40 0.70 9.63
N LEU A 23 7.42 1.60 9.79
CA LEU A 23 6.68 2.18 8.66
C LEU A 23 7.58 2.98 7.72
N VAL A 24 8.48 3.82 8.27
CA VAL A 24 9.43 4.62 7.48
C VAL A 24 10.37 3.70 6.70
N ASP A 25 10.92 2.69 7.38
CA ASP A 25 11.87 1.73 6.80
C ASP A 25 11.22 0.90 5.69
N ALA A 26 9.99 0.43 5.91
CA ALA A 26 9.23 -0.31 4.90
C ALA A 26 8.93 0.56 3.67
N ALA A 27 8.50 1.81 3.86
CA ALA A 27 8.18 2.72 2.76
C ALA A 27 9.40 3.09 1.91
N GLU A 28 10.53 3.43 2.54
CA GLU A 28 11.77 3.74 1.81
C GLU A 28 12.40 2.48 1.19
N GLY A 29 12.34 1.34 1.88
CA GLY A 29 12.79 0.06 1.37
C GLY A 29 12.03 -0.36 0.11
N TYR A 30 10.70 -0.26 0.12
CA TYR A 30 9.87 -0.56 -1.05
C TYR A 30 10.17 0.41 -2.21
N ARG A 31 10.30 1.72 -1.93
CA ARG A 31 10.63 2.71 -2.96
C ARG A 31 11.96 2.40 -3.64
N ARG A 32 12.99 2.03 -2.87
CA ARG A 32 14.29 1.63 -3.41
C ARG A 32 14.17 0.35 -4.24
N PHE A 33 13.51 -0.68 -3.71
CA PHE A 33 13.32 -1.95 -4.41
C PHE A 33 12.70 -1.78 -5.79
N ILE A 34 11.66 -0.96 -5.92
CA ILE A 34 11.05 -0.66 -7.24
C ILE A 34 11.98 0.18 -8.12
N ALA A 35 12.66 1.19 -7.55
CA ALA A 35 13.60 2.02 -8.32
C ALA A 35 14.77 1.20 -8.91
N ASP A 36 15.17 0.14 -8.22
CA ASP A 36 16.22 -0.79 -8.64
C ASP A 36 15.70 -1.85 -9.64
N GLY A 37 14.45 -1.72 -10.12
CA GLY A 37 13.84 -2.63 -11.10
C GLY A 37 13.21 -3.89 -10.49
N GLY A 38 13.06 -3.96 -9.17
CA GLY A 38 12.41 -5.07 -8.48
C GLY A 38 10.90 -5.16 -8.79
N GLN A 39 10.38 -6.39 -8.78
CA GLN A 39 8.95 -6.67 -8.99
C GLN A 39 8.28 -7.05 -7.67
N MET A 40 7.24 -6.31 -7.28
CA MET A 40 6.58 -6.48 -6.00
C MET A 40 5.48 -7.55 -6.03
N PHE A 41 5.61 -8.53 -5.17
CA PHE A 41 4.57 -9.50 -4.82
C PHE A 41 3.95 -9.13 -3.46
N LEU A 42 2.64 -8.97 -3.41
CA LEU A 42 1.89 -8.62 -2.20
C LEU A 42 1.10 -9.83 -1.67
N ALA A 43 1.39 -10.26 -0.45
CA ALA A 43 0.52 -11.17 0.29
C ALA A 43 -0.44 -10.37 1.19
N MET A 44 -1.74 -10.57 1.02
CA MET A 44 -2.77 -9.77 1.68
C MET A 44 -3.71 -10.64 2.53
N ALA A 45 -4.04 -10.15 3.73
CA ALA A 45 -5.02 -10.77 4.62
C ALA A 45 -6.46 -10.39 4.22
N GLY A 46 -7.43 -11.26 4.54
CA GLY A 46 -8.83 -11.12 4.12
C GLY A 46 -9.50 -9.81 4.51
N ALA A 47 -9.21 -9.24 5.69
CA ALA A 47 -9.88 -8.01 6.15
C ALA A 47 -9.46 -6.72 5.41
N MET A 48 -8.48 -6.79 4.51
CA MET A 48 -7.92 -5.59 3.88
C MET A 48 -8.79 -5.01 2.76
N SER A 49 -9.68 -5.79 2.13
CA SER A 49 -10.67 -5.28 1.15
C SER A 49 -11.73 -4.43 1.84
N THR A 50 -12.23 -4.87 2.99
CA THR A 50 -13.16 -4.11 3.84
C THR A 50 -12.52 -2.84 4.42
N ALA A 51 -11.20 -2.84 4.62
CA ALA A 51 -10.44 -1.64 4.96
C ALA A 51 -10.18 -0.70 3.76
N GLU A 52 -10.79 -0.99 2.60
CA GLU A 52 -10.71 -0.23 1.35
C GLU A 52 -9.28 -0.08 0.81
N LEU A 53 -8.38 -1.01 1.14
CA LEU A 53 -7.00 -0.97 0.65
C LEU A 53 -6.94 -1.08 -0.88
N GLY A 54 -7.97 -1.67 -1.49
CA GLY A 54 -8.14 -1.78 -2.94
C GLY A 54 -8.04 -0.43 -3.67
N LEU A 55 -8.50 0.68 -3.07
CA LEU A 55 -8.45 2.01 -3.69
C LEU A 55 -7.00 2.47 -3.94
N SER A 56 -6.15 2.33 -2.91
CA SER A 56 -4.73 2.66 -3.01
C SER A 56 -3.99 1.64 -3.87
N LEU A 57 -4.33 0.36 -3.73
CA LEU A 57 -3.67 -0.71 -4.45
C LEU A 57 -3.92 -0.65 -5.96
N ALA A 58 -5.14 -0.31 -6.38
CA ALA A 58 -5.50 -0.21 -7.78
C ALA A 58 -4.67 0.87 -8.50
N GLU A 59 -4.39 2.01 -7.86
CA GLU A 59 -3.46 3.02 -8.39
C GLU A 59 -2.04 2.46 -8.50
N MET A 60 -1.58 1.76 -7.47
CA MET A 60 -0.23 1.16 -7.43
C MET A 60 -0.05 0.07 -8.49
N ILE A 61 -1.08 -0.74 -8.79
CA ILE A 61 -1.09 -1.72 -9.88
C ILE A 61 -0.99 -0.99 -11.23
N ARG A 62 -1.86 0.00 -11.47
CA ARG A 62 -1.85 0.79 -12.73
C ARG A 62 -0.52 1.51 -12.97
N ALA A 63 0.14 1.94 -11.90
CA ALA A 63 1.46 2.56 -11.94
C ALA A 63 2.63 1.56 -12.05
N GLY A 64 2.36 0.25 -12.18
CA GLY A 64 3.39 -0.78 -12.30
C GLY A 64 4.22 -0.98 -11.03
N LYS A 65 3.70 -0.61 -9.85
CA LYS A 65 4.40 -0.74 -8.57
C LYS A 65 4.11 -2.08 -7.90
N VAL A 66 2.95 -2.70 -8.18
CA VAL A 66 2.58 -4.04 -7.71
C VAL A 66 2.39 -4.96 -8.91
N HIS A 67 3.00 -6.15 -8.87
CA HIS A 67 3.11 -7.05 -10.02
C HIS A 67 2.35 -8.37 -9.82
N ALA A 68 2.19 -8.80 -8.57
CA ALA A 68 1.43 -9.99 -8.23
C ALA A 68 0.83 -9.85 -6.84
N ILE A 69 -0.34 -10.46 -6.64
CA ILE A 69 -1.06 -10.45 -5.37
C ILE A 69 -1.49 -11.88 -5.04
N SER A 70 -1.21 -12.30 -3.80
CA SER A 70 -1.84 -13.45 -3.17
C SER A 70 -2.75 -12.94 -2.07
N CYS A 71 -4.06 -13.13 -2.23
CA CYS A 71 -5.08 -12.72 -1.27
C CYS A 71 -5.97 -13.91 -0.91
N THR A 72 -6.87 -13.71 0.06
CA THR A 72 -7.92 -14.70 0.34
C THR A 72 -9.06 -14.54 -0.67
N GLY A 73 -9.92 -15.56 -0.79
CA GLY A 73 -11.11 -15.48 -1.66
C GLY A 73 -12.03 -14.30 -1.32
N ALA A 74 -12.12 -13.91 -0.04
CA ALA A 74 -12.96 -12.81 0.40
C ALA A 74 -12.55 -11.46 -0.22
N ASN A 75 -11.24 -11.21 -0.39
CA ASN A 75 -10.78 -9.97 -1.02
C ASN A 75 -11.24 -9.88 -2.48
N LEU A 76 -11.11 -10.99 -3.22
CA LEU A 76 -11.49 -11.04 -4.62
C LEU A 76 -13.01 -10.95 -4.79
N GLU A 77 -13.77 -11.66 -3.97
CA GLU A 77 -15.23 -11.61 -3.98
C GLU A 77 -15.73 -10.18 -3.75
N GLU A 78 -15.22 -9.50 -2.73
CA GLU A 78 -15.63 -8.14 -2.39
C GLU A 78 -15.27 -7.12 -3.48
N ASP A 79 -14.07 -7.22 -4.07
CA ASP A 79 -13.65 -6.33 -5.15
C ASP A 79 -14.50 -6.51 -6.43
N VAL A 80 -14.84 -7.75 -6.76
CA VAL A 80 -15.76 -8.05 -7.89
C VAL A 80 -17.18 -7.57 -7.60
N TYR A 81 -17.69 -7.72 -6.37
CA TYR A 81 -18.99 -7.18 -6.01
C TYR A 81 -19.02 -5.66 -6.09
N ASN A 82 -17.98 -4.97 -5.61
CA ASN A 82 -17.90 -3.52 -5.72
C ASN A 82 -17.91 -3.06 -7.19
N LEU A 83 -17.25 -3.79 -8.09
CA LEU A 83 -17.31 -3.52 -9.53
C LEU A 83 -18.73 -3.64 -10.10
N VAL A 84 -19.47 -4.68 -9.72
CA VAL A 84 -20.82 -4.92 -10.31
C VAL A 84 -21.92 -4.10 -9.64
N ALA A 85 -21.79 -3.80 -8.34
CA ALA A 85 -22.84 -3.18 -7.55
C ALA A 85 -22.79 -1.64 -7.52
N HIS A 86 -21.63 -1.04 -7.80
CA HIS A 86 -21.42 0.41 -7.69
C HIS A 86 -21.05 1.08 -9.04
N ASP A 87 -21.22 0.36 -10.15
CA ASP A 87 -21.21 0.90 -11.53
C ASP A 87 -22.61 1.28 -12.03
#